data_AF-B8KLQ4-F1
#
_entry.id   AF-B8KLQ4-F1
#
_cell.length_a   1.000
_cell.length_b   1.000
_cell.length_c   1.000
_cell.angle_alpha   90.00
_cell.angle_beta   90.00
_cell.angle_gamma   90.00
#
_symmetry.space_group_name_H-M   'P 1'
#
loop_
_entity.id
_entity.type
_entity.pdbx_description
1 polymer ?
#
loop_
_entity_poly.entity_id
_entity_poly.type
_entity_poly.pdbx_seq_one_letter_code
_entity_poly.pdbx_strand_id
1 'polypeptide(L)'
;MNRRTLALLILVPFAALTAWALMNGGITGILAFHQSPGGWQVFVDLVIALGLLLTFLVPHARARGRNPWPWVVMTLALGSFGPLLYLASGRSDDD
;
A
#
# COMPACT_ATOMS: atom_id res chain seq x y z
N MET A 1 10.84 0.12 -17.84
CA MET A 1 10.23 1.07 -16.88
C MET A 1 10.78 0.74 -15.50
N ASN A 2 11.44 1.69 -14.81
CA ASN A 2 12.02 1.41 -13.50
C ASN A 2 10.92 1.32 -12.42
N ARG A 3 11.25 0.70 -11.28
CA ARG A 3 10.31 0.43 -10.18
C ARG A 3 9.64 1.70 -9.66
N ARG A 4 10.38 2.81 -9.66
CA ARG A 4 9.91 4.13 -9.23
C ARG A 4 8.79 4.65 -10.14
N THR A 5 9.00 4.63 -11.46
CA THR A 5 7.98 5.06 -12.43
C THR A 5 6.74 4.19 -12.36
N LEU A 6 6.90 2.87 -12.26
CA LEU A 6 5.77 1.96 -12.07
C LEU A 6 4.98 2.31 -10.81
N ALA A 7 5.67 2.52 -9.69
CA ALA A 7 5.04 2.86 -8.42
C ALA A 7 4.26 4.18 -8.50
N LEU A 8 4.81 5.21 -9.14
CA LEU A 8 4.13 6.50 -9.33
C LEU A 8 2.89 6.37 -10.25
N LEU A 9 3.01 5.60 -11.33
CA LEU A 9 1.89 5.36 -12.26
C LEU A 9 0.73 4.61 -11.61
N ILE A 10 0.98 3.82 -10.56
CA ILE A 10 -0.08 3.16 -9.79
C ILE A 10 -0.56 4.06 -8.64
N LEU A 11 0.36 4.70 -7.93
CA LEU A 11 0.07 5.50 -6.74
C LEU A 11 -0.84 6.69 -7.06
N VAL A 12 -0.58 7.42 -8.14
CA VAL A 12 -1.37 8.62 -8.51
C VAL A 12 -2.84 8.28 -8.80
N PRO A 13 -3.18 7.35 -9.72
CA PRO A 13 -4.57 7.01 -9.96
C PRO A 13 -5.23 6.34 -8.76
N PHE A 14 -4.51 5.51 -7.99
CA PHE A 14 -5.07 4.89 -6.79
C PHE A 14 -5.37 5.92 -5.69
N ALA A 15 -4.51 6.94 -5.52
CA ALA A 15 -4.76 8.06 -4.64
C ALA A 15 -6.00 8.86 -5.09
N ALA A 16 -6.14 9.13 -6.39
CA ALA A 16 -7.31 9.80 -6.93
C ALA A 16 -8.60 8.99 -6.70
N LEU A 17 -8.56 7.67 -6.92
CA LEU A 17 -9.68 6.78 -6.64
C LEU A 17 -10.06 6.78 -5.15
N THR A 18 -9.06 6.72 -4.27
CA THR A 18 -9.28 6.73 -2.82
C THR A 18 -9.87 8.05 -2.35
N ALA A 19 -9.37 9.19 -2.86
CA ALA A 19 -9.93 10.51 -2.58
C ALA A 19 -11.38 10.62 -3.06
N TRP A 20 -11.67 10.18 -4.29
CA TRP A 20 -13.02 10.14 -4.82
C TRP A 20 -13.95 9.27 -3.96
N ALA A 21 -13.51 8.08 -3.56
CA ALA A 21 -14.31 7.19 -2.70
C ALA A 21 -14.60 7.84 -1.33
N LEU A 22 -13.61 8.47 -0.71
CA LEU A 22 -13.77 9.20 0.56
C LEU A 22 -14.73 10.38 0.42
N MET A 23 -14.70 11.11 -0.70
CA MET A 23 -15.62 12.24 -0.94
C MET A 23 -17.08 11.78 -1.08
N ASN A 24 -17.32 10.60 -1.65
CA ASN A 24 -18.68 10.12 -1.94
C ASN A 24 -19.28 9.26 -0.82
N GLY A 25 -18.45 8.48 -0.12
CA GLY A 25 -18.92 7.53 0.90
C GLY A 25 -18.27 7.69 2.26
N GLY A 26 -17.24 8.53 2.39
CA GLY A 26 -16.43 8.59 3.60
C GLY A 26 -15.76 7.25 3.94
N ILE A 27 -15.27 7.14 5.17
CA ILE A 27 -14.70 5.88 5.68
C ILE A 27 -15.80 4.81 5.81
N THR A 28 -17.01 5.21 6.19
CA THR A 28 -18.15 4.30 6.37
C THR A 28 -18.55 3.62 5.07
N GLY A 29 -18.56 4.34 3.94
CA GLY A 29 -18.84 3.78 2.62
C GLY A 29 -17.80 2.76 2.16
N ILE A 30 -16.52 2.99 2.48
CA ILE A 30 -15.45 2.01 2.21
C ILE A 30 -15.65 0.74 3.07
N LEU A 31 -16.02 0.91 4.33
CA LEU A 31 -16.21 -0.22 5.26
C LEU A 31 -17.52 -0.98 5.01
N ALA A 32 -18.55 -0.35 4.44
CA ALA A 32 -19.85 -0.96 4.20
C ALA A 32 -19.79 -2.23 3.32
N PHE A 33 -18.80 -2.33 2.43
CA PHE A 33 -18.59 -3.51 1.58
C PHE A 33 -18.18 -4.79 2.34
N HIS A 34 -17.74 -4.66 3.59
CA HIS A 34 -17.27 -5.77 4.42
C HIS A 34 -18.39 -6.49 5.19
N GLN A 35 -19.66 -6.18 4.92
CA GLN A 35 -20.78 -6.80 5.64
C GLN A 35 -21.14 -8.21 5.16
N SER A 36 -20.56 -8.66 4.05
CA SER A 36 -20.77 -10.01 3.52
C SER A 36 -19.60 -10.94 3.85
N PRO A 37 -19.81 -12.27 3.93
CA PRO A 37 -18.72 -13.25 4.07
C PRO A 37 -17.65 -13.13 2.97
N GLY A 38 -18.05 -12.82 1.73
CA GLY A 38 -17.11 -12.58 0.64
C GLY A 38 -16.27 -11.31 0.84
N GLY A 39 -16.88 -10.23 1.34
CA GLY A 39 -16.15 -9.00 1.69
C GLY A 39 -15.12 -9.24 2.80
N TRP A 40 -15.48 -10.03 3.82
CA TRP A 40 -14.54 -10.46 4.86
C TRP A 40 -13.39 -11.30 4.30
N GLN A 41 -13.67 -12.24 3.40
CA GLN A 41 -12.64 -13.08 2.80
C GLN A 41 -11.61 -12.24 2.02
N VAL A 42 -12.06 -11.31 1.18
CA VAL A 42 -11.16 -10.42 0.41
C VAL A 42 -10.34 -9.52 1.33
N PHE A 43 -10.95 -9.00 2.41
CA PHE A 43 -10.23 -8.18 3.37
C PHE A 43 -9.16 -8.95 4.14
N VAL A 44 -9.48 -10.16 4.60
CA VAL A 44 -8.50 -11.03 5.26
C VAL A 44 -7.38 -11.39 4.30
N ASP A 45 -7.68 -11.70 3.04
CA ASP A 45 -6.68 -11.93 2.00
C ASP A 45 -5.76 -10.72 1.82
N LEU A 46 -6.32 -9.50 1.76
CA LEU A 46 -5.55 -8.27 1.71
C LEU A 46 -4.62 -8.10 2.92
N VAL A 47 -5.12 -8.32 4.14
CA VAL A 47 -4.32 -8.23 5.37
C VAL A 47 -3.15 -9.23 5.35
N ILE A 48 -3.41 -10.47 4.93
CA ILE A 48 -2.38 -11.51 4.80
C ILE A 48 -1.35 -11.10 3.74
N ALA A 49 -1.80 -10.66 2.57
CA ALA A 49 -0.92 -10.24 1.47
C ALA A 49 0.00 -9.08 1.89
N LEU A 50 -0.54 -8.07 2.59
CA LEU A 50 0.25 -6.96 3.12
C LEU A 50 1.21 -7.41 4.22
N GLY A 51 0.78 -8.30 5.12
CA GLY A 51 1.64 -8.89 6.15
C GLY A 51 2.83 -9.64 5.54
N LEU A 52 2.57 -10.48 4.54
CA LEU A 52 3.61 -11.18 3.79
C LEU A 52 4.53 -10.18 3.07
N LEU A 53 3.99 -9.17 2.40
CA LEU A 53 4.77 -8.13 1.73
C LEU A 53 5.73 -7.42 2.70
N LEU A 54 5.30 -7.13 3.93
CA LEU A 54 6.16 -6.53 4.95
C LEU A 54 7.35 -7.41 5.32
N THR A 55 7.22 -8.74 5.26
CA THR A 55 8.35 -9.67 5.49
C THR A 55 9.47 -9.50 4.46
N PHE A 56 9.15 -9.02 3.25
CA PHE A 56 10.14 -8.69 2.22
C PHE A 56 10.58 -7.23 2.30
N LEU A 57 9.64 -6.30 2.50
CA LEU A 57 9.91 -4.86 2.52
C LEU A 57 10.85 -4.48 3.67
N VAL A 58 10.64 -5.03 4.86
CA VAL A 58 11.41 -4.64 6.06
C VAL A 58 12.90 -5.00 5.94
N PRO A 59 13.29 -6.26 5.62
CA PRO A 59 14.69 -6.59 5.38
C PRO A 59 15.28 -5.83 4.19
N HIS A 60 14.50 -5.66 3.11
CA HIS A 60 14.95 -5.00 1.90
C HIS A 60 15.25 -3.50 2.11
N ALA A 61 14.44 -2.81 2.94
CA ALA A 61 14.68 -1.43 3.36
C ALA A 61 15.90 -1.32 4.27
N ARG A 62 16.03 -2.22 5.26
CA ARG A 62 17.18 -2.27 6.18
C ARG A 62 18.49 -2.50 5.43
N ALA A 63 18.50 -3.40 4.46
CA ALA A 63 19.67 -3.69 3.61
C ALA A 63 20.16 -2.46 2.82
N ARG A 64 19.26 -1.50 2.55
CA ARG A 64 19.57 -0.22 1.88
C ARG A 64 19.84 0.93 2.85
N GLY A 65 19.99 0.65 4.14
CA GLY A 65 20.18 1.66 5.17
C GLY A 65 18.96 2.57 5.41
N ARG A 66 17.76 2.14 5.00
CA ARG A 66 16.52 2.91 5.15
C ARG A 66 15.75 2.44 6.39
N ASN A 67 15.28 3.37 7.22
CA ASN A 67 14.44 3.05 8.40
C ASN A 67 13.06 2.53 7.95
N PRO A 68 12.71 1.24 8.12
CA PRO A 68 11.52 0.64 7.52
C PRO A 68 10.17 1.15 8.07
N TRP A 69 10.16 1.72 9.28
CA TRP A 69 8.94 1.98 10.05
C TRP A 69 7.91 2.91 9.40
N PRO A 70 8.28 4.00 8.70
CA PRO A 70 7.30 4.85 8.01
C PRO A 70 6.45 4.04 7.02
N TRP A 71 7.09 3.17 6.23
CA TRP A 71 6.38 2.35 5.25
C TRP A 71 5.57 1.24 5.91
N VAL A 72 6.06 0.65 7.01
CA VAL A 72 5.28 -0.33 7.79
C VAL A 72 3.99 0.28 8.31
N VAL A 73 4.08 1.41 9.00
CA VAL A 73 2.90 2.10 9.58
C VAL A 73 1.92 2.49 8.48
N MET A 74 2.41 3.05 7.38
CA MET A 74 1.56 3.38 6.23
C MET A 74 0.93 2.13 5.59
N THR A 75 1.64 1.00 5.56
CA THR A 75 1.09 -0.24 5.00
C THR A 75 -0.06 -0.77 5.85
N LEU A 76 0.07 -0.70 7.18
CA LEU A 76 -0.97 -1.16 8.10
C LEU A 76 -2.18 -0.23 8.12
N ALA A 77 -1.97 1.08 8.02
CA ALA A 77 -3.05 2.06 8.09
C ALA A 77 -3.75 2.31 6.74
N LEU A 78 -2.98 2.30 5.64
CA LEU A 78 -3.44 2.73 4.31
C LEU A 78 -3.30 1.63 3.25
N GLY A 79 -2.81 0.44 3.61
CA GLY A 79 -2.63 -0.64 2.66
C GLY A 79 -1.50 -0.38 1.67
N SER A 80 -1.76 -0.50 0.38
CA SER A 80 -0.74 -0.45 -0.68
C SER A 80 -0.03 0.90 -0.81
N PHE A 81 -0.49 1.97 -0.17
CA PHE A 81 0.23 3.26 -0.14
C PHE A 81 1.65 3.14 0.43
N GLY A 82 1.84 2.38 1.50
CA GLY A 82 3.16 2.23 2.14
C GLY A 82 4.22 1.66 1.19
N PRO A 83 3.99 0.49 0.57
CA PRO A 83 4.93 -0.12 -0.37
C PRO A 83 5.09 0.70 -1.65
N LEU A 84 4.03 1.30 -2.18
CA LEU A 84 4.12 2.16 -3.36
C LEU A 84 5.00 3.39 -3.10
N LEU A 85 4.85 4.02 -1.94
CA LEU A 85 5.71 5.14 -1.53
C LEU A 85 7.15 4.70 -1.24
N TYR A 86 7.35 3.50 -0.69
CA TYR A 86 8.68 2.92 -0.51
C TYR A 86 9.44 2.82 -1.85
N LEU A 87 8.77 2.29 -2.87
CA LEU A 87 9.31 2.16 -4.23
C LEU A 87 9.48 3.52 -4.91
N ALA A 88 8.52 4.43 -4.76
CA ALA A 88 8.56 5.76 -5.37
C ALA A 88 9.69 6.66 -4.79
N SER A 89 10.06 6.42 -3.53
CA SER A 89 11.13 7.12 -2.81
C SER A 89 12.49 6.44 -2.93
N GLY A 90 12.57 5.26 -3.55
CA GLY A 90 13.84 4.64 -3.91
C GLY A 90 14.56 5.46 -4.99
N ARG A 91 15.88 5.62 -4.85
CA ARG A 91 16.72 6.16 -5.93
C ARG A 91 16.69 5.18 -7.11
N SER A 92 16.74 5.73 -8.32
CA SER A 92 16.70 5.00 -9.59
C SER A 92 17.94 4.13 -9.86
N ASP A 93 18.95 4.18 -9.00
CA ASP A 93 20.28 3.55 -9.19
C ASP A 93 20.33 2.12 -8.62
N ASP A 94 19.16 1.49 -8.42
CA ASP A 94 18.99 0.13 -7.92
C ASP A 94 19.04 -0.89 -9.09
N ASP A 95 19.98 -0.69 -10.02
CA ASP A 95 20.31 -1.59 -11.14
C ASP A 95 21.32 -2.67 -10.71
#